data_AF-A0A251UKA6-F1
#
_entry.id   AF-A0A251UKA6-F1
#
_cell.length_a   1.000
_cell.length_b   1.000
_cell.length_c   1.000
_cell.angle_alpha   90.00
_cell.angle_beta   90.00
_cell.angle_gamma   90.00
#
_symmetry.space_group_name_H-M   'P 1'
#
loop_
_entity.id
_entity.type
_entity.pdbx_description
1 polymer ?
#
loop_
_entity_poly.entity_id
_entity_poly.type
_entity_poly.pdbx_seq_one_letter_code
_entity_poly.pdbx_strand_id
1 'polypeptide(L)'
;MINLQTLAIYDTEISGLIPAELGLCTELRDLYLHMNRLTGPILHELGRLLKLTSLFLWGNSLTGSIPGDLSNCSSLIVLDVSANELSGEIPKELGLTVLEKLKMLQI
;
A
#
# COMPACT_ATOMS: atom_id res chain seq x y z
N MET A 1 -21.41 -3.89 -9.00
CA MET A 1 -20.72 -4.22 -7.74
C MET A 1 -19.33 -4.70 -8.11
N ILE A 2 -18.27 -4.03 -7.65
CA ILE A 2 -16.88 -4.43 -7.94
C ILE A 2 -16.50 -5.50 -6.91
N ASN A 3 -16.21 -6.71 -7.36
CA ASN A 3 -15.88 -7.86 -6.50
C ASN A 3 -14.42 -8.31 -6.69
N LEU A 4 -13.54 -7.34 -6.91
CA LEU A 4 -12.12 -7.60 -7.08
C LEU A 4 -11.53 -7.90 -5.71
N GLN A 5 -11.02 -9.12 -5.53
CA GLN A 5 -10.41 -9.57 -4.27
C GLN A 5 -8.88 -9.51 -4.32
N THR A 6 -8.31 -9.75 -5.49
CA THR A 6 -6.86 -9.71 -5.71
C THR A 6 -6.59 -8.89 -6.95
N LEU A 7 -5.72 -7.88 -6.81
CA LEU A 7 -5.11 -7.17 -7.91
C LEU A 7 -3.61 -7.42 -7.83
N ALA A 8 -3.09 -8.22 -8.76
CA ALA A 8 -1.69 -8.57 -8.82
C ALA A 8 -1.10 -8.13 -10.15
N ILE A 9 -0.35 -7.04 -10.10
CA ILE A 9 0.37 -6.48 -11.24
C ILE A 9 1.76 -6.09 -10.75
N TYR A 10 2.68 -7.03 -10.75
CA TYR A 10 4.05 -6.83 -10.28
C TYR A 10 5.04 -7.30 -11.35
N ASP A 11 6.20 -6.65 -11.43
CA ASP A 11 7.23 -6.93 -12.43
C ASP A 11 6.71 -6.73 -13.88
N THR A 12 6.05 -5.59 -14.11
CA THR A 12 5.41 -5.28 -15.40
C THR A 12 5.74 -3.91 -15.97
N GLU A 13 6.72 -3.21 -15.37
CA GLU A 13 7.15 -1.86 -15.76
C GLU A 13 6.05 -0.78 -15.76
N ILE A 14 4.89 -1.03 -15.15
CA ILE A 14 3.79 -0.06 -15.16
C ILE A 14 4.23 1.23 -14.47
N SER A 15 3.89 2.35 -15.09
CA SER A 15 4.23 3.69 -14.62
C SER A 15 3.00 4.54 -14.33
N GLY A 16 3.21 5.64 -13.62
CA GLY A 16 2.17 6.61 -13.27
C GLY A 16 1.74 6.48 -11.82
N LEU A 17 0.62 7.12 -11.49
CA LEU A 17 0.12 7.19 -10.12
C LEU A 17 -0.71 5.94 -9.78
N ILE A 18 -0.75 5.61 -8.48
CA ILE A 18 -1.79 4.71 -7.96
C ILE A 18 -3.13 5.46 -8.04
N PRO A 19 -4.14 4.94 -8.77
CA PRO A 19 -5.42 5.63 -8.91
C PRO A 19 -6.24 5.59 -7.61
N ALA A 20 -6.85 6.71 -7.24
CA ALA A 20 -7.66 6.84 -6.02
C ALA A 20 -8.88 5.90 -6.02
N GLU A 21 -9.35 5.54 -7.22
CA GLU A 21 -10.47 4.64 -7.46
C GLU A 21 -10.20 3.22 -6.93
N LEU A 22 -8.95 2.82 -6.68
CA LEU A 22 -8.66 1.57 -5.99
C LEU A 22 -9.29 1.52 -4.59
N GLY A 23 -9.45 2.67 -3.93
CA GLY A 23 -10.16 2.78 -2.66
C GLY A 23 -11.67 2.44 -2.74
N LEU A 24 -12.22 2.28 -3.94
CA LEU A 24 -13.60 1.83 -4.16
C LEU A 24 -13.73 0.30 -4.24
N CYS A 25 -12.62 -0.44 -4.32
CA CYS A 25 -12.61 -1.89 -4.38
C CYS A 25 -12.72 -2.51 -2.98
N THR A 26 -13.84 -2.28 -2.28
CA THR A 26 -13.98 -2.65 -0.85
C THR A 26 -13.88 -4.15 -0.54
N GLU A 27 -13.93 -5.01 -1.58
CA GLU A 27 -13.72 -6.45 -1.46
C GLU A 27 -12.26 -6.89 -1.59
N LEU A 28 -11.34 -5.95 -1.85
CA LEU A 28 -9.93 -6.23 -2.08
C LEU A 28 -9.25 -6.73 -0.79
N ARG A 29 -8.50 -7.81 -0.94
CA ARG A 29 -7.72 -8.49 0.10
C ARG A 29 -6.23 -8.38 -0.19
N ASP A 30 -5.86 -8.54 -1.45
CA ASP A 30 -4.46 -8.53 -1.86
C ASP A 30 -4.24 -7.50 -2.96
N LEU A 31 -3.37 -6.52 -2.67
CA LEU A 31 -2.93 -5.51 -3.63
C LEU A 31 -1.42 -5.62 -3.81
N TYR A 32 -1.00 -6.20 -4.94
CA TYR A 32 0.40 -6.38 -5.31
C TYR A 32 0.72 -5.49 -6.51
N LEU A 33 1.44 -4.40 -6.25
CA LEU A 33 1.90 -3.44 -7.25
C LEU A 33 3.43 -3.26 -7.23
N HIS A 34 4.14 -4.14 -6.52
CA HIS A 34 5.58 -4.06 -6.33
C HIS A 34 6.37 -4.31 -7.62
N MET A 35 7.65 -3.90 -7.65
CA MET A 35 8.52 -4.03 -8.81
C MET A 35 7.91 -3.43 -10.09
N ASN A 36 7.53 -2.15 -10.02
CA ASN A 36 7.06 -1.39 -11.17
C ASN A 36 7.74 -0.02 -11.17
N ARG A 37 7.20 0.93 -11.94
CA ARG A 37 7.69 2.32 -12.06
C ARG A 37 6.63 3.31 -11.56
N LEU A 38 5.85 2.91 -10.56
CA LEU A 38 4.79 3.77 -10.00
C LEU A 38 5.42 4.97 -9.27
N THR A 39 4.78 6.12 -9.36
CA THR A 39 5.25 7.38 -8.81
C THR A 39 4.16 8.07 -7.97
N GLY A 40 4.55 9.14 -7.28
CA GLY A 40 3.64 9.93 -6.46
C GLY A 40 3.31 9.27 -5.12
N PRO A 41 2.32 9.82 -4.38
CA PRO A 41 2.04 9.40 -3.02
C PRO A 41 1.26 8.10 -2.93
N ILE A 42 1.41 7.39 -1.81
CA ILE A 42 0.43 6.41 -1.36
C ILE A 42 -0.82 7.19 -0.94
N LEU A 43 -1.96 6.88 -1.53
CA LEU A 43 -3.20 7.62 -1.34
C LEU A 43 -3.96 7.18 -0.09
N HIS A 44 -4.51 8.14 0.67
CA HIS A 44 -5.31 7.91 1.88
C HIS A 44 -6.57 7.07 1.63
N GLU A 45 -7.09 7.09 0.40
CA GLU A 45 -8.24 6.29 -0.05
C GLU A 45 -8.05 4.78 0.14
N LEU A 46 -6.80 4.29 0.16
CA LEU A 46 -6.51 2.89 0.46
C LEU A 46 -6.93 2.50 1.89
N GLY A 47 -7.06 3.46 2.81
CA GLY A 47 -7.60 3.25 4.16
C GLY A 47 -9.07 2.80 4.18
N ARG A 48 -9.79 2.86 3.05
CA ARG A 48 -11.17 2.36 2.92
C ARG A 48 -11.25 0.85 2.73
N LEU A 49 -10.11 0.19 2.46
CA LEU A 49 -10.04 -1.23 2.13
C LEU A 49 -10.00 -2.10 3.39
N LEU A 50 -11.11 -2.14 4.12
CA LEU A 50 -11.20 -2.83 5.44
C LEU A 50 -10.89 -4.34 5.38
N LYS A 51 -11.01 -4.96 4.20
CA LYS A 51 -10.70 -6.38 3.95
C LYS A 51 -9.27 -6.62 3.47
N LEU A 52 -8.47 -5.57 3.25
CA LEU A 52 -7.11 -5.68 2.76
C LEU A 52 -6.25 -6.40 3.79
N THR A 53 -5.64 -7.50 3.38
CA THR A 53 -4.74 -8.33 4.18
C THR A 53 -3.28 -8.11 3.83
N SER A 54 -3.00 -7.84 2.55
CA SER A 54 -1.63 -7.70 2.03
C SER A 54 -1.53 -6.51 1.09
N LEU A 55 -0.60 -5.58 1.39
CA LEU A 55 -0.28 -4.44 0.55
C LEU A 55 1.22 -4.43 0.22
N PHE A 56 1.56 -4.79 -1.02
CA PHE A 56 2.95 -4.78 -1.52
C PHE A 56 3.11 -3.69 -2.57
N LEU A 57 3.83 -2.63 -2.20
CA LEU A 57 4.17 -1.48 -3.04
C LEU A 57 5.68 -1.31 -3.22
N TRP A 58 6.48 -2.23 -2.68
CA TRP A 58 7.93 -2.12 -2.68
C TRP A 58 8.55 -2.12 -4.08
N GLY A 59 9.74 -1.53 -4.24
CA GLY A 59 10.42 -1.47 -5.53
C GLY A 59 9.67 -0.62 -6.56
N ASN A 60 9.33 0.60 -6.17
CA ASN A 60 8.72 1.63 -7.03
C ASN A 60 9.41 2.98 -6.76
N SER A 61 8.90 4.07 -7.33
CA SER A 61 9.35 5.46 -7.09
C SER A 61 8.26 6.28 -6.37
N LEU A 62 7.56 5.67 -5.42
CA LEU A 62 6.54 6.36 -4.63
C LEU A 62 7.19 7.38 -3.68
N THR A 63 6.55 8.55 -3.53
CA THR A 63 7.07 9.69 -2.76
C THR A 63 6.10 10.12 -1.65
N GLY A 64 6.51 11.09 -0.81
CA GLY A 64 5.67 11.58 0.29
C GLY A 64 5.66 10.64 1.50
N SER A 65 4.69 10.82 2.39
CA SER A 65 4.57 10.05 3.64
C SER A 65 3.61 8.88 3.54
N ILE A 66 3.80 7.86 4.38
CA ILE A 66 2.83 6.78 4.57
C ILE A 66 1.54 7.36 5.20
N PRO A 67 0.35 7.19 4.61
CA PRO A 67 -0.89 7.70 5.18
C PRO A 67 -1.26 6.97 6.48
N GLY A 68 -1.58 7.73 7.53
CA GLY A 68 -2.11 7.17 8.78
C GLY A 68 -3.44 6.44 8.59
N ASP A 69 -4.21 6.78 7.55
CA ASP A 69 -5.47 6.14 7.17
C ASP A 69 -5.33 4.64 6.88
N LEU A 70 -4.13 4.16 6.55
CA LEU A 70 -3.86 2.72 6.41
C LEU A 70 -4.10 1.94 7.72
N SER A 71 -4.11 2.61 8.87
CA SER A 71 -4.52 2.01 10.16
C SER A 71 -5.99 1.60 10.19
N ASN A 72 -6.85 2.16 9.33
CA ASN A 72 -8.25 1.75 9.19
C ASN A 72 -8.39 0.37 8.51
N CYS A 73 -7.36 -0.10 7.80
CA CYS A 73 -7.33 -1.44 7.22
C CYS A 73 -7.14 -2.48 8.33
N SER A 74 -8.20 -2.74 9.09
CA SER A 74 -8.17 -3.59 10.30
C SER A 74 -7.80 -5.05 10.02
N SER A 75 -7.89 -5.50 8.77
CA SER A 75 -7.47 -6.83 8.34
C SER A 75 -6.00 -6.89 7.86
N LEU A 76 -5.29 -5.76 7.82
CA LEU A 76 -3.96 -5.67 7.20
C LEU A 76 -2.91 -6.37 8.06
N ILE A 77 -2.30 -7.41 7.49
CA ILE A 77 -1.28 -8.24 8.15
C ILE A 77 0.11 -7.88 7.62
N VAL A 78 0.20 -7.55 6.33
CA VAL A 78 1.48 -7.24 5.68
C VAL A 78 1.41 -5.93 4.91
N LEU A 79 2.32 -5.02 5.26
CA LEU A 79 2.59 -3.79 4.55
C LEU A 79 4.07 -3.77 4.16
N ASP A 80 4.35 -3.78 2.87
CA ASP A 80 5.70 -3.60 2.35
C ASP A 80 5.75 -2.44 1.37
N VAL A 81 6.37 -1.36 1.82
CA VAL A 81 6.57 -0.11 1.08
C VAL A 81 8.06 0.21 0.91
N SER A 82 8.93 -0.77 1.16
CA SER A 82 10.39 -0.62 1.06
C SER A 82 10.85 -0.32 -0.37
N ALA A 83 12.10 0.11 -0.57
CA ALA A 83 12.63 0.45 -1.89
C ALA A 83 11.71 1.41 -2.68
N ASN A 84 11.40 2.55 -2.07
CA ASN A 84 10.67 3.69 -2.63
C ASN A 84 11.38 4.99 -2.19
N GLU A 85 10.86 6.14 -2.63
CA GLU A 85 11.34 7.48 -2.27
C GLU A 85 10.46 8.12 -1.17
N LEU A 86 9.91 7.29 -0.28
CA LEU A 86 9.05 7.72 0.83
C LEU A 86 9.86 8.48 1.89
N SER A 87 9.21 9.45 2.53
CA SER A 87 9.80 10.33 3.54
C SER A 87 8.82 10.63 4.68
N GLY A 88 9.30 11.25 5.76
CA GLY A 88 8.50 11.53 6.95
C GLY A 88 8.49 10.38 7.96
N GLU A 89 7.69 10.55 9.01
CA GLU A 89 7.60 9.58 10.11
C GLU A 89 6.62 8.44 9.77
N ILE A 90 6.85 7.26 10.34
CA ILE A 90 5.85 6.19 10.32
C ILE A 90 4.67 6.64 11.19
N PRO A 91 3.43 6.67 10.67
CA PRO A 91 2.24 6.96 11.47
C PRO A 91 2.16 6.06 12.71
N LYS A 92 2.01 6.65 13.89
CA LYS A 92 1.96 5.92 15.17
C LYS A 92 0.80 4.94 15.22
N GLU A 93 -0.26 5.25 14.47
CA GLU A 93 -1.47 4.47 14.31
C GLU A 93 -1.23 3.13 13.60
N LEU A 94 -0.17 3.00 12.79
CA LEU A 94 0.25 1.73 12.17
C LEU A 94 1.01 0.82 13.14
N GLY A 95 1.62 1.39 14.17
CA GLY A 95 2.50 0.74 15.12
C GLY A 95 1.84 -0.23 16.11
N LEU A 96 0.53 -0.48 16.01
CA LEU A 96 -0.18 -1.41 16.90
C LEU A 96 -0.84 -2.59 16.19
N THR A 97 -0.98 -2.56 14.85
CA THR A 97 -1.71 -3.58 14.08
C THR A 97 -0.89 -4.28 12.99
N VAL A 98 0.22 -3.67 12.50
CA VAL A 98 0.92 -4.13 11.28
C VAL A 98 2.38 -4.59 11.55
N LEU A 99 2.83 -4.58 12.81
CA LEU A 99 4.26 -4.69 13.15
C LEU A 99 4.89 -6.08 13.07
N GLU A 100 4.14 -7.18 12.89
CA GLU A 100 4.78 -8.51 12.88
C GLU A 100 5.73 -8.72 11.68
N LYS A 101 5.60 -7.94 10.59
CA LYS A 101 6.44 -8.11 9.37
C LYS A 101 6.78 -6.82 8.63
N LEU A 102 6.82 -5.67 9.31
CA LEU A 102 7.26 -4.43 8.66
C LEU A 102 8.77 -4.51 8.37
N LYS A 103 9.16 -4.98 7.18
CA LYS A 103 10.54 -4.93 6.70
C LYS A 103 10.81 -3.56 6.07
N MET A 104 11.12 -2.58 6.92
CA MET A 104 11.76 -1.36 6.47
C MET A 104 13.25 -1.65 6.25
N LEU A 105 13.66 -2.02 5.04
CA LEU A 105 15.07 -2.09 4.67
C LEU A 105 15.52 -0.75 4.08
N GLN A 106 16.27 -0.04 4.92
CA GLN A 106 17.33 0.96 4.64
C GLN A 106 16.99 2.21 3.81
N ILE A 107 17.15 3.32 4.53
CA ILE A 107 17.69 4.61 4.05
C ILE A 107 19.05 4.37 3.38
#